data_AF-A0A9P6LG07-F1
#
_entry.id   AF-A0A9P6LG07-F1
#
_cell.length_a   1.000
_cell.length_b   1.000
_cell.length_c   1.000
_cell.angle_alpha   90.00
_cell.angle_beta   90.00
_cell.angle_gamma   90.00
#
_symmetry.space_group_name_H-M   'P 1'
#
loop_
_entity.id
_entity.type
_entity.pdbx_description
1 polymer ?
#
loop_
_entity_poly.entity_id
_entity_poly.type
_entity_poly.pdbx_seq_one_letter_code
_entity_poly.pdbx_strand_id
1 'polypeptide(L)'
;MSDFGDDDVGGGDEPMYEDEGADYWDPEVPVEDEEVGRAEGDEEDADNVVVSGDPSAAANAGKGNEKSHRDKKIPDDQRTTTPYMTKYERARILGTRALQISMNAPVLVDLEGETDPLQIAIKEMREKKIPLIVRRYMPDGYYEDWTCEELLHPFAFKMLAPSAIIAAALPLLLLQSGAASARVMPRAANYTQEAIDSGEALGDLHTQAYNNALARLSANGSSQCTQDNVRIRREWRNMPGEDRIAYTDAVTCLQSKAPLYTDIAGSKSMFDDFVALHQNLTGYVHMSATFLLWHRYYIHTYEEKLRTECGYTGTLPYWEWSLDGDDPASSPIFDGSATSMGSDGSAVEHDGLVLNSTVQVITLPAGTGGGCVTSGPFTNMTTHLGPQAMPNLGSVVSDNQDDPTADNPRCLKRDLNGYVLRTWASFRNVTDLITDYDNIEWFQGIAQGQTEYSGLGELGVHGAGHYAFGLDPGSDVYISPGDPVFYLHHTQLDRVYWIWQNLDWDNRQTIFGTGTMENSPPSANVTLDDLLDLGPLNDQIAIKTVMDTIDGPLCYLYATD
;
A
#
# COMPACT_ATOMS: atom_id res chain seq x y z
N MET A 1 18.14 -27.25 -65.10
CA MET A 1 17.81 -27.24 -66.54
C MET A 1 16.42 -26.64 -66.63
N SER A 2 16.15 -25.41 -67.05
CA SER A 2 16.83 -24.35 -67.84
C SER A 2 16.17 -23.01 -67.39
N ASP A 3 16.85 -21.89 -67.13
CA ASP A 3 17.72 -21.09 -68.03
C ASP A 3 16.93 -20.49 -69.20
N PHE A 4 16.93 -19.19 -69.55
CA PHE A 4 17.23 -17.87 -68.98
C PHE A 4 16.89 -16.84 -70.12
N GLY A 5 16.83 -15.54 -69.80
CA GLY A 5 17.11 -14.43 -70.73
C GLY A 5 15.88 -13.70 -71.29
N ASP A 6 15.86 -12.38 -71.44
CA ASP A 6 16.85 -11.30 -71.25
C ASP A 6 16.02 -10.00 -71.37
N ASP A 7 16.08 -9.07 -70.41
CA ASP A 7 16.98 -7.91 -70.34
C ASP A 7 16.65 -6.79 -71.36
N ASP A 8 16.22 -5.63 -70.85
CA ASP A 8 16.96 -4.40 -71.17
C ASP A 8 16.75 -3.27 -70.13
N VAL A 9 17.84 -2.54 -69.93
CA VAL A 9 18.20 -1.69 -68.79
C VAL A 9 17.95 -0.20 -69.10
N GLY A 10 17.63 0.59 -68.08
CA GLY A 10 17.72 2.06 -68.15
C GLY A 10 17.37 2.72 -66.82
N GLY A 11 18.39 2.98 -66.00
CA GLY A 11 18.26 3.63 -64.69
C GLY A 11 18.27 5.16 -64.74
N GLY A 12 18.03 5.76 -63.58
CA GLY A 12 18.49 7.10 -63.22
C GLY A 12 17.41 8.15 -62.97
N ASP A 13 17.37 8.58 -61.71
CA ASP A 13 17.04 9.92 -61.19
C ASP A 13 15.57 10.27 -60.88
N GLU A 14 15.36 10.61 -59.60
CA GLU A 14 14.15 11.16 -59.00
C GLU A 14 13.71 12.49 -59.63
N PRO A 15 12.41 12.80 -59.51
CA PRO A 15 12.05 14.17 -59.12
C PRO A 15 10.96 14.25 -58.03
N MET A 16 11.14 15.29 -57.22
CA MET A 16 10.25 15.93 -56.25
C MET A 16 8.83 16.30 -56.78
N TYR A 17 8.03 16.84 -55.84
CA TYR A 17 6.73 17.56 -55.92
C TYR A 17 5.54 16.68 -55.49
N GLU A 18 4.66 17.07 -54.56
CA GLU A 18 4.22 18.41 -54.16
C GLU A 18 3.67 18.44 -52.72
N ASP A 19 3.88 19.58 -52.06
CA ASP A 19 3.45 19.99 -50.72
C ASP A 19 2.02 20.55 -50.78
N GLU A 20 1.10 19.97 -49.99
CA GLU A 20 -0.21 20.57 -49.70
C GLU A 20 -0.38 20.77 -48.18
N GLY A 21 0.17 21.88 -47.70
CA GLY A 21 -0.55 22.89 -46.92
C GLY A 21 -1.42 22.43 -45.76
N ALA A 22 -0.85 22.38 -44.56
CA ALA A 22 -1.61 22.47 -43.31
C ALA A 22 -1.63 23.93 -42.84
N ASP A 23 -2.80 24.57 -42.94
CA ASP A 23 -3.07 25.92 -42.47
C ASP A 23 -2.82 26.04 -40.96
N TYR A 24 -1.79 26.81 -40.63
CA TYR A 24 -1.42 27.26 -39.29
C TYR A 24 -2.40 28.36 -38.87
N TRP A 25 -3.31 28.08 -37.93
CA TRP A 25 -4.11 29.11 -37.27
C TRP A 25 -3.35 29.60 -36.03
N ASP A 26 -2.67 30.73 -36.21
CA ASP A 26 -2.12 31.56 -35.14
C ASP A 26 -3.10 32.70 -34.83
N PRO A 27 -3.67 32.80 -33.62
CA PRO A 27 -4.22 34.04 -33.14
C PRO A 27 -3.11 34.79 -32.37
N GLU A 28 -2.38 35.62 -33.10
CA GLU A 28 -1.60 36.73 -32.55
C GLU A 28 -2.52 37.55 -31.63
N VAL A 29 -2.21 37.58 -30.33
CA VAL A 29 -2.81 38.53 -29.39
C VAL A 29 -2.06 39.85 -29.56
N PRO A 30 -2.72 40.96 -29.95
CA PRO A 30 -2.04 42.24 -30.12
C PRO A 30 -1.50 42.76 -28.79
N VAL A 31 -0.23 43.16 -28.80
CA VAL A 31 0.38 43.97 -27.75
C VAL A 31 -0.17 45.38 -27.91
N GLU A 32 -1.10 45.78 -27.04
CA GLU A 32 -1.43 47.20 -26.83
C GLU A 32 -0.80 47.65 -25.51
N ASP A 33 0.30 48.40 -25.66
CA ASP A 33 0.90 49.22 -24.62
C ASP A 33 -0.03 50.41 -24.33
N GLU A 34 -0.80 50.37 -23.23
CA GLU A 34 -1.30 51.57 -22.59
C GLU A 34 -0.78 51.66 -21.15
N GLU A 35 0.25 52.48 -20.95
CA GLU A 35 0.68 52.94 -19.63
C GLU A 35 -0.45 53.73 -18.94
N VAL A 36 -1.04 53.19 -17.86
CA VAL A 36 -1.74 54.01 -16.86
C VAL A 36 -1.50 53.49 -15.44
N GLY A 37 -0.63 54.19 -14.71
CA GLY A 37 -0.82 54.52 -13.29
C GLY A 37 -0.66 53.41 -12.24
N ARG A 38 0.58 53.23 -11.78
CA ARG A 38 0.96 52.51 -10.56
C ARG A 38 0.12 52.91 -9.33
N ALA A 39 -0.51 51.95 -8.66
CA ALA A 39 -0.97 52.06 -7.28
C ALA A 39 -0.41 50.85 -6.49
N GLU A 40 0.33 51.14 -5.43
CA GLU A 40 1.06 50.19 -4.59
C GLU A 40 0.11 49.32 -3.73
N GLY A 41 0.34 48.00 -3.68
CA GLY A 41 -0.26 47.10 -2.70
C GLY A 41 -0.15 45.59 -3.02
N ASP A 42 0.76 44.91 -2.33
CA ASP A 42 0.81 43.46 -2.00
C ASP A 42 0.54 42.41 -3.12
N GLU A 43 1.46 42.24 -4.07
CA GLU A 43 1.49 41.10 -5.02
C GLU A 43 2.84 40.36 -5.00
N GLU A 44 3.21 39.68 -3.89
CA GLU A 44 4.42 38.85 -3.84
C GLU A 44 4.18 37.31 -3.82
N ASP A 45 2.93 36.82 -3.83
CA ASP A 45 2.66 35.37 -3.57
C ASP A 45 1.75 34.66 -4.59
N ALA A 46 1.54 35.19 -5.80
CA ALA A 46 0.60 34.57 -6.76
C ALA A 46 1.08 33.20 -7.32
N ASP A 47 2.39 33.01 -7.47
CA ASP A 47 2.97 31.81 -8.11
C ASP A 47 3.02 30.57 -7.20
N ASN A 48 2.79 30.74 -5.89
CA ASN A 48 2.89 29.66 -4.89
C ASN A 48 1.52 29.16 -4.39
N VAL A 49 0.41 29.65 -4.96
CA VAL A 49 -0.95 29.31 -4.50
C VAL A 49 -1.65 28.35 -5.46
N VAL A 50 -1.99 27.17 -4.96
CA VAL A 50 -2.79 26.15 -5.64
C VAL A 50 -4.25 26.27 -5.20
N VAL A 51 -5.14 26.67 -6.12
CA VAL A 51 -6.57 26.82 -5.84
C VAL A 51 -7.31 25.48 -5.93
N SER A 52 -8.10 25.17 -4.91
CA SER A 52 -8.94 23.97 -4.78
C SER A 52 -10.43 24.33 -4.90
N GLY A 53 -11.19 23.59 -5.73
CA GLY A 53 -12.64 23.78 -5.93
C GLY A 53 -13.11 23.91 -7.40
N ASP A 54 -14.43 23.94 -7.61
CA ASP A 54 -15.10 24.00 -8.92
C ASP A 54 -14.59 25.21 -9.75
N PRO A 55 -14.14 25.01 -11.01
CA PRO A 55 -13.64 26.09 -11.88
C PRO A 55 -14.62 27.25 -12.10
N SER A 56 -15.93 27.08 -11.83
CA SER A 56 -16.90 28.17 -11.85
C SER A 56 -16.74 29.21 -10.74
N ALA A 57 -16.10 28.88 -9.61
CA ALA A 57 -15.86 29.83 -8.52
C ALA A 57 -14.72 30.80 -8.87
N ALA A 58 -13.65 30.31 -9.49
CA ALA A 58 -12.49 31.12 -9.89
C ALA A 58 -12.79 32.02 -11.11
N ALA A 59 -13.60 31.56 -12.06
CA ALA A 59 -13.92 32.32 -13.29
C ALA A 59 -14.79 33.57 -13.04
N ASN A 60 -15.46 33.67 -11.89
CA ASN A 60 -16.30 34.81 -11.53
C ASN A 60 -15.53 35.98 -10.88
N ALA A 61 -14.24 35.82 -10.57
CA ALA A 61 -13.41 36.90 -10.01
C ALA A 61 -13.11 38.02 -11.04
N GLY A 62 -13.14 37.70 -12.34
CA GLY A 62 -12.75 38.64 -13.41
C GLY A 62 -13.87 39.53 -13.97
N LYS A 63 -15.12 39.38 -13.53
CA LYS A 63 -16.26 40.12 -14.10
C LYS A 63 -17.20 40.67 -13.01
N GLY A 64 -16.81 41.80 -12.43
CA GLY A 64 -17.69 42.54 -11.54
C GLY A 64 -17.04 43.81 -11.02
N ASN A 65 -17.37 44.94 -11.63
CA ASN A 65 -16.95 46.26 -11.17
C ASN A 65 -17.80 46.67 -9.95
N GLU A 66 -17.61 45.99 -8.82
CA GLU A 66 -18.14 46.35 -7.49
C GLU A 66 -17.25 45.66 -6.42
N LYS A 67 -16.41 46.43 -5.71
CA LYS A 67 -15.63 45.94 -4.55
C LYS A 67 -16.59 45.50 -3.43
N SER A 68 -17.03 44.25 -3.47
CA SER A 68 -18.03 43.70 -2.55
C SER A 68 -17.53 42.40 -1.93
N HIS A 69 -16.80 42.50 -0.81
CA HIS A 69 -16.62 41.49 0.24
C HIS A 69 -16.21 40.03 -0.11
N ARG A 70 -16.00 39.66 -1.38
CA ARG A 70 -15.92 38.27 -1.88
C ARG A 70 -14.52 37.72 -2.11
N ASP A 71 -13.50 38.29 -1.48
CA ASP A 71 -12.11 37.78 -1.52
C ASP A 71 -11.41 38.06 -0.18
N LYS A 72 -12.06 37.69 0.93
CA LYS A 72 -11.48 37.88 2.26
C LYS A 72 -10.92 36.58 2.79
N LYS A 73 -9.62 36.58 3.09
CA LYS A 73 -8.97 35.49 3.82
C LYS A 73 -9.64 35.31 5.19
N ILE A 74 -10.06 34.09 5.49
CA ILE A 74 -10.48 33.67 6.82
C ILE A 74 -9.21 33.55 7.68
N PRO A 75 -9.16 34.20 8.86
CA PRO A 75 -8.03 34.07 9.78
C PRO A 75 -7.72 32.60 10.11
N ASP A 76 -6.45 32.28 10.30
CA ASP A 76 -5.97 30.90 10.47
C ASP A 76 -6.55 30.19 11.72
N ASP A 77 -7.07 30.94 12.69
CA ASP A 77 -7.79 30.46 13.88
C ASP A 77 -9.29 30.28 13.71
N GLN A 78 -9.83 30.69 12.57
CA GLN A 78 -11.26 30.64 12.24
C GLN A 78 -11.54 29.76 11.02
N ARG A 79 -10.54 29.03 10.51
CA ARG A 79 -10.68 28.05 9.43
C ARG A 79 -11.65 26.94 9.86
N THR A 80 -12.46 26.50 8.91
CA THR A 80 -13.53 25.51 9.07
C THR A 80 -13.34 24.29 8.17
N THR A 81 -12.55 24.39 7.09
CA THR A 81 -12.27 23.23 6.23
C THR A 81 -11.32 22.26 6.93
N THR A 82 -11.34 21.00 6.49
CA THR A 82 -10.57 19.92 7.14
C THR A 82 -9.06 20.18 7.02
N PRO A 83 -8.25 19.93 8.05
CA PRO A 83 -6.79 20.11 7.97
C PRO A 83 -6.07 19.00 7.19
N TYR A 84 -6.77 18.31 6.27
CA TYR A 84 -6.24 17.19 5.49
C TYR A 84 -6.15 17.56 4.02
N MET A 85 -5.01 17.25 3.39
CA MET A 85 -4.84 17.37 1.95
C MET A 85 -5.73 16.37 1.22
N THR A 86 -6.51 16.82 0.23
CA THR A 86 -7.25 15.90 -0.63
C THR A 86 -6.35 15.34 -1.72
N LYS A 87 -6.69 14.16 -2.28
CA LYS A 87 -5.97 13.57 -3.43
C LYS A 87 -5.87 14.51 -4.64
N TYR A 88 -6.87 15.36 -4.88
CA TYR A 88 -6.88 16.33 -5.99
C TYR A 88 -5.93 17.49 -5.73
N GLU A 89 -5.92 18.02 -4.50
CA GLU A 89 -4.97 19.04 -4.07
C GLU A 89 -3.55 18.51 -4.16
N ARG A 90 -3.31 17.30 -3.65
CA ARG A 90 -2.03 16.60 -3.73
C ARG A 90 -1.54 16.44 -5.17
N ALA A 91 -2.38 15.91 -6.06
CA ALA A 91 -2.01 15.75 -7.46
C ALA A 91 -1.66 17.09 -8.12
N ARG A 92 -2.41 18.15 -7.82
CA ARG A 92 -2.15 19.49 -8.35
C ARG A 92 -0.88 20.11 -7.78
N ILE A 93 -0.61 19.92 -6.49
CA ILE A 93 0.62 20.37 -5.83
C ILE A 93 1.84 19.65 -6.40
N LEU A 94 1.80 18.31 -6.49
CA LEU A 94 2.89 17.51 -7.07
C LEU A 94 3.12 17.87 -8.54
N GLY A 95 2.06 18.01 -9.35
CA GLY A 95 2.19 18.43 -10.75
C GLY A 95 2.76 19.84 -10.90
N THR A 96 2.29 20.80 -10.09
CA THR A 96 2.80 22.18 -10.09
C THR A 96 4.26 22.20 -9.67
N ARG A 97 4.63 21.45 -8.62
CA ARG A 97 5.99 21.44 -8.12
C ARG A 97 6.96 20.73 -9.06
N ALA A 98 6.55 19.62 -9.65
CA ALA A 98 7.31 18.93 -10.69
C ALA A 98 7.57 19.84 -11.89
N LEU A 99 6.56 20.62 -12.31
CA LEU A 99 6.72 21.62 -13.36
C LEU A 99 7.73 22.70 -12.97
N GLN A 100 7.63 23.25 -11.75
CA GLN A 100 8.61 24.23 -11.25
C GLN A 100 10.04 23.66 -11.28
N ILE A 101 10.24 22.43 -10.81
CA ILE A 101 11.57 21.76 -10.83
C ILE A 101 12.05 21.56 -12.27
N SER A 102 11.17 21.17 -13.19
CA SER A 102 11.50 21.03 -14.61
C SER A 102 11.89 22.36 -15.27
N MET A 103 11.40 23.47 -14.73
CA MET A 103 11.77 24.85 -15.10
C MET A 103 12.95 25.38 -14.28
N ASN A 104 13.81 24.48 -13.76
CA ASN A 104 15.01 24.78 -12.99
C ASN A 104 14.75 25.51 -11.65
N ALA A 105 13.58 25.36 -11.03
CA ALA A 105 13.38 25.82 -9.66
C ALA A 105 14.32 25.08 -8.68
N PRO A 106 14.79 25.74 -7.62
CA PRO A 106 15.67 25.10 -6.63
C PRO A 106 14.99 23.89 -5.98
N VAL A 107 15.72 22.78 -5.91
CA VAL A 107 15.33 21.59 -5.17
C VAL A 107 15.63 21.77 -3.69
N LEU A 108 14.69 21.40 -2.82
CA LEU A 108 14.72 21.66 -1.38
C LEU A 108 15.13 20.44 -0.53
N VAL A 109 15.35 19.30 -1.18
CA VAL A 109 15.80 18.03 -0.59
C VAL A 109 17.14 17.61 -1.17
N ASP A 110 17.87 16.78 -0.43
CA ASP A 110 19.12 16.21 -0.93
C ASP A 110 18.80 15.12 -1.97
N LEU A 111 19.47 15.19 -3.13
CA LEU A 111 19.32 14.23 -4.21
C LEU A 111 20.27 13.04 -3.99
N GLU A 112 19.72 11.84 -4.00
CA GLU A 112 20.40 10.55 -3.85
C GLU A 112 20.39 9.77 -5.17
N GLY A 113 20.33 10.49 -6.30
CA GLY A 113 20.34 9.92 -7.66
C GLY A 113 19.04 10.17 -8.43
N GLU A 114 18.03 10.81 -7.83
CA GLU A 114 16.79 11.16 -8.52
C GLU A 114 17.04 12.25 -9.58
N THR A 115 16.56 12.00 -10.80
CA THR A 115 16.67 12.92 -11.94
C THR A 115 15.33 13.37 -12.49
N ASP A 116 14.25 12.67 -12.13
CA ASP A 116 12.89 12.97 -12.58
C ASP A 116 12.25 14.06 -11.70
N PRO A 117 11.76 15.19 -12.28
CA PRO A 117 11.14 16.27 -11.51
C PRO A 117 9.95 15.86 -10.64
N LEU A 118 9.16 14.86 -11.07
CA LEU A 118 8.03 14.37 -10.28
C LEU A 118 8.51 13.59 -9.06
N GLN A 119 9.49 12.71 -9.22
CA GLN A 119 10.10 12.00 -8.08
C GLN A 119 10.72 12.96 -7.06
N ILE A 120 11.39 14.01 -7.53
CA ILE A 120 11.95 15.05 -6.66
C ILE A 120 10.82 15.80 -5.92
N ALA A 121 9.74 16.17 -6.61
CA ALA A 121 8.57 16.79 -5.99
C ALA A 121 7.90 15.88 -4.94
N ILE A 122 7.82 14.57 -5.20
CA ILE A 122 7.30 13.58 -4.24
C ILE A 122 8.21 13.52 -3.00
N LYS A 123 9.55 13.50 -3.19
CA LYS A 123 10.53 13.54 -2.09
C LYS A 123 10.40 14.82 -1.27
N GLU A 124 10.27 15.98 -1.92
CA GLU A 124 10.01 17.26 -1.26
C GLU A 124 8.69 17.25 -0.47
N MET A 125 7.63 16.61 -1.00
CA MET A 125 6.36 16.46 -0.29
C MET A 125 6.51 15.59 0.96
N ARG A 126 7.21 14.46 0.82
CA ARG A 126 7.48 13.52 1.92
C ARG A 126 8.28 14.17 3.05
N GLU A 127 9.28 14.98 2.70
CA GLU A 127 10.08 15.74 3.66
C GLU A 127 9.39 17.03 4.16
N LYS A 128 8.14 17.31 3.72
CA LYS A 128 7.35 18.50 4.07
C LYS A 128 8.02 19.83 3.68
N LYS A 129 8.78 19.82 2.58
CA LYS A 129 9.52 20.98 2.09
C LYS A 129 8.87 21.69 0.90
N ILE A 130 7.70 21.25 0.43
CA ILE A 130 7.01 21.91 -0.69
C ILE A 130 6.59 23.34 -0.31
N PRO A 131 7.02 24.37 -1.04
CA PRO A 131 6.74 25.78 -0.75
C PRO A 131 5.44 26.25 -1.42
N LEU A 132 4.39 25.41 -1.43
CA LEU A 132 3.09 25.72 -2.03
C LEU A 132 1.99 25.83 -0.96
N ILE A 133 1.00 26.68 -1.23
CA ILE A 133 -0.17 26.92 -0.37
C ILE A 133 -1.42 26.46 -1.11
N VAL A 134 -2.30 25.73 -0.44
CA VAL A 134 -3.62 25.39 -0.95
C VAL A 134 -4.62 26.47 -0.53
N ARG A 135 -5.28 27.10 -1.49
CA ARG A 135 -6.38 28.06 -1.25
C ARG A 135 -7.73 27.40 -1.51
N ARG A 136 -8.58 27.34 -0.49
CA ARG A 136 -9.94 26.79 -0.55
C ARG A 136 -10.97 27.90 -0.48
N TYR A 137 -11.83 27.99 -1.48
CA TYR A 137 -12.90 28.98 -1.53
C TYR A 137 -14.21 28.43 -0.97
N MET A 138 -14.90 29.26 -0.20
CA MET A 138 -16.22 29.02 0.37
C MET A 138 -17.32 29.56 -0.54
N PRO A 139 -18.56 29.04 -0.46
CA PRO A 139 -19.67 29.48 -1.31
C PRO A 139 -20.05 30.96 -1.19
N ASP A 140 -19.67 31.60 -0.09
CA ASP A 140 -19.88 33.01 0.19
C ASP A 140 -18.75 33.92 -0.36
N GLY A 141 -17.69 33.34 -0.92
CA GLY A 141 -16.52 34.02 -1.49
C GLY A 141 -15.36 34.20 -0.50
N TYR A 142 -15.49 33.77 0.75
CA TYR A 142 -14.34 33.77 1.67
C TYR A 142 -13.38 32.62 1.31
N TYR A 143 -12.10 32.72 1.68
CA TYR A 143 -11.14 31.66 1.41
C TYR A 143 -10.23 31.34 2.59
N GLU A 144 -9.78 30.10 2.66
CA GLU A 144 -8.80 29.59 3.63
C GLU A 144 -7.51 29.23 2.90
N ASP A 145 -6.37 29.71 3.39
CA ASP A 145 -5.05 29.33 2.89
C ASP A 145 -4.43 28.29 3.84
N TRP A 146 -3.96 27.19 3.31
CA TRP A 146 -3.33 26.09 4.05
C TRP A 146 -1.96 25.80 3.47
N THR A 147 -0.90 25.75 4.29
CA THR A 147 0.41 25.31 3.78
C THR A 147 0.39 23.81 3.50
N CYS A 148 1.21 23.34 2.56
CA CYS A 148 1.37 21.90 2.36
C CYS A 148 1.78 21.20 3.66
N GLU A 149 2.67 21.79 4.45
CA GLU A 149 3.08 21.24 5.75
C GLU A 149 1.90 21.09 6.73
N GLU A 150 1.02 22.11 6.84
CA GLU A 150 -0.17 22.07 7.69
C GLU A 150 -1.15 20.97 7.28
N LEU A 151 -1.25 20.69 5.98
CA LEU A 151 -2.12 19.65 5.43
C LEU A 151 -1.51 18.24 5.46
N LEU A 152 -0.21 18.14 5.74
CA LEU A 152 0.57 16.91 5.82
C LEU A 152 0.90 16.54 7.29
N HIS A 153 0.29 17.20 8.29
CA HIS A 153 0.58 16.95 9.71
C HIS A 153 -0.60 16.32 10.49
N PRO A 154 -0.32 15.35 11.37
CA PRO A 154 -1.26 14.81 12.35
C PRO A 154 -1.46 15.81 13.52
N PHE A 155 -2.72 16.01 13.91
CA PHE A 155 -3.22 16.67 15.12
C PHE A 155 -2.63 18.06 15.51
N ALA A 156 -3.44 19.12 15.32
CA ALA A 156 -3.31 20.37 16.08
C ALA A 156 -4.68 20.83 16.62
N PHE A 157 -4.73 20.91 17.94
CA PHE A 157 -5.85 21.28 18.80
C PHE A 157 -6.10 22.80 18.73
N LYS A 158 -7.28 23.25 18.28
CA LYS A 158 -7.83 24.58 18.60
C LYS A 158 -9.18 24.42 19.31
N MET A 159 -9.13 24.25 20.64
CA MET A 159 -10.25 24.64 21.48
C MET A 159 -10.30 26.18 21.50
N LEU A 160 -11.29 26.78 20.82
CA LEU A 160 -11.75 28.12 21.14
C LEU A 160 -13.00 28.02 22.02
N ALA A 161 -12.84 28.52 23.25
CA ALA A 161 -13.86 28.60 24.28
C ALA A 161 -15.00 29.56 23.92
N PRO A 162 -16.26 29.30 24.32
CA PRO A 162 -17.33 30.30 24.28
C PRO A 162 -17.24 31.25 25.47
N SER A 163 -17.39 32.54 25.18
CA SER A 163 -17.36 33.63 26.17
C SER A 163 -18.64 33.70 27.00
N ALA A 164 -18.43 33.80 28.32
CA ALA A 164 -19.19 34.51 29.35
C ALA A 164 -20.65 34.07 29.66
N ILE A 165 -20.98 33.83 30.93
CA ILE A 165 -21.49 34.81 31.92
C ILE A 165 -21.77 34.06 33.27
N ILE A 166 -21.51 34.76 34.39
CA ILE A 166 -22.01 34.63 35.79
C ILE A 166 -21.04 34.08 36.87
N ALA A 167 -20.63 35.05 37.68
CA ALA A 167 -20.02 35.07 39.01
C ALA A 167 -20.50 34.02 40.04
N ALA A 168 -19.59 33.56 40.92
CA ALA A 168 -19.48 34.00 42.31
C ALA A 168 -18.58 33.09 43.20
N ALA A 169 -17.62 33.72 43.89
CA ALA A 169 -17.16 33.51 45.28
C ALA A 169 -16.46 32.21 45.79
N LEU A 170 -15.16 32.38 46.13
CA LEU A 170 -14.44 32.01 47.39
C LEU A 170 -14.02 30.52 47.65
N PRO A 171 -12.97 30.25 48.48
CA PRO A 171 -11.66 29.77 48.01
C PRO A 171 -11.13 28.49 48.70
N LEU A 172 -9.97 28.04 48.20
CA LEU A 172 -8.91 27.30 48.93
C LEU A 172 -9.19 25.82 49.29
N LEU A 173 -8.59 24.88 48.54
CA LEU A 173 -7.96 23.69 49.14
C LEU A 173 -6.86 23.11 48.23
N LEU A 174 -5.82 22.60 48.90
CA LEU A 174 -4.50 22.25 48.42
C LEU A 174 -4.42 20.98 47.54
N LEU A 175 -3.33 20.95 46.77
CA LEU A 175 -2.54 19.80 46.31
C LEU A 175 -3.29 18.50 45.95
N GLN A 176 -3.27 18.18 44.66
CA GLN A 176 -2.64 16.94 44.20
C GLN A 176 -2.10 17.14 42.78
N SER A 177 -0.78 17.04 42.68
CA SER A 177 -0.04 16.91 41.43
C SER A 177 -0.39 15.57 40.78
N GLY A 178 -1.25 15.59 39.77
CA GLY A 178 -1.34 14.56 38.76
C GLY A 178 -1.00 15.21 37.43
N ALA A 179 0.30 15.35 37.13
CA ALA A 179 0.72 15.67 35.77
C ALA A 179 0.31 14.49 34.90
N ALA A 180 -0.83 14.61 34.20
CA ALA A 180 -1.09 13.83 33.01
C ALA A 180 0.00 14.23 32.01
N SER A 181 1.08 13.45 32.00
CA SER A 181 2.09 13.54 30.96
C SER A 181 1.37 13.16 29.67
N ALA A 182 1.08 14.16 28.83
CA ALA A 182 0.78 13.93 27.43
C ALA A 182 2.01 13.19 26.88
N ARG A 183 1.87 11.88 26.68
CA ARG A 183 2.87 11.08 25.96
C ARG A 183 2.84 11.60 24.53
N VAL A 184 3.72 12.55 24.24
CA VAL A 184 4.14 12.83 22.87
C VAL A 184 4.65 11.50 22.35
N MET A 185 3.95 10.91 21.38
CA MET A 185 4.44 9.71 20.73
C MET A 185 5.74 10.06 20.02
N PRO A 186 6.81 9.26 20.20
CA PRO A 186 8.04 9.51 19.48
C PRO A 186 7.77 9.22 18.00
N ARG A 187 7.71 10.30 17.21
CA ARG A 187 7.94 10.27 15.76
C ARG A 187 9.27 9.55 15.50
N ALA A 188 9.49 9.01 14.30
CA ALA A 188 10.72 8.34 13.82
C ALA A 188 12.09 9.00 14.14
N ALA A 189 12.09 10.18 14.75
CA ALA A 189 13.25 11.00 15.07
C ALA A 189 14.19 10.47 16.17
N ASN A 190 14.07 9.22 16.65
CA ASN A 190 14.85 8.75 17.80
C ASN A 190 15.71 7.50 17.58
N TYR A 191 15.64 6.85 16.42
CA TYR A 191 16.53 5.73 16.10
C TYR A 191 17.71 6.19 15.27
N THR A 192 18.89 5.63 15.52
CA THR A 192 20.05 5.83 14.65
C THR A 192 19.83 5.07 13.35
N GLN A 193 20.53 5.49 12.29
CA GLN A 193 20.44 4.79 11.02
C GLN A 193 20.87 3.31 11.12
N GLU A 194 21.89 3.05 11.94
CA GLU A 194 22.37 1.71 12.25
C GLU A 194 21.30 0.86 12.95
N ALA A 195 20.55 1.42 13.89
CA ALA A 195 19.46 0.71 14.57
C ALA A 195 18.28 0.38 13.62
N ILE A 196 18.04 1.24 12.62
CA ILE A 196 17.04 0.98 11.58
C ILE A 196 17.53 -0.13 10.65
N ASP A 197 18.75 -0.02 10.13
CA ASP A 197 19.28 -0.97 9.14
C ASP A 197 19.55 -2.36 9.75
N SER A 198 19.82 -2.45 11.06
CA SER A 198 20.03 -3.71 11.79
C SER A 198 18.74 -4.42 12.22
N GLY A 199 17.59 -3.73 12.17
CA GLY A 199 16.31 -4.22 12.69
C GLY A 199 16.09 -4.01 14.19
N GLU A 200 17.03 -3.42 14.92
CA GLU A 200 16.88 -3.08 16.35
C GLU A 200 15.66 -2.15 16.57
N ALA A 201 15.51 -1.13 15.72
CA ALA A 201 14.38 -0.20 15.77
C ALA A 201 13.03 -0.92 15.59
N LEU A 202 12.95 -1.85 14.64
CA LEU A 202 11.74 -2.66 14.42
C LEU A 202 11.43 -3.56 15.62
N GLY A 203 12.46 -4.16 16.23
CA GLY A 203 12.34 -4.96 17.45
C GLY A 203 11.80 -4.16 18.65
N ASP A 204 12.29 -2.94 18.84
CA ASP A 204 11.81 -2.02 19.87
C ASP A 204 10.36 -1.60 19.65
N LEU A 205 9.99 -1.25 18.40
CA LEU A 205 8.62 -0.88 18.04
C LEU A 205 7.66 -2.05 18.26
N HIS A 206 8.07 -3.26 17.88
CA HIS A 206 7.31 -4.49 18.14
C HIS A 206 7.13 -4.70 19.64
N THR A 207 8.19 -4.61 20.44
CA THR A 207 8.11 -4.77 21.90
C THR A 207 7.16 -3.77 22.53
N GLN A 208 7.17 -2.51 22.07
CA GLN A 208 6.21 -1.49 22.51
C GLN A 208 4.77 -1.85 22.15
N ALA A 209 4.51 -2.23 20.89
CA ALA A 209 3.20 -2.66 20.42
C ALA A 209 2.67 -3.88 21.21
N TYR A 210 3.54 -4.86 21.48
CA TYR A 210 3.19 -6.03 22.28
C TYR A 210 2.77 -5.67 23.69
N ASN A 211 3.55 -4.83 24.37
CA ASN A 211 3.23 -4.37 25.72
C ASN A 211 1.92 -3.58 25.76
N ASN A 212 1.66 -2.74 24.74
CA ASN A 212 0.41 -2.00 24.62
C ASN A 212 -0.79 -2.95 24.42
N ALA A 213 -0.69 -3.90 23.49
CA ALA A 213 -1.73 -4.90 23.25
C ALA A 213 -2.00 -5.77 24.49
N LEU A 214 -0.95 -6.23 25.17
CA LEU A 214 -1.06 -7.01 26.40
C LEU A 214 -1.72 -6.21 27.53
N ALA A 215 -1.40 -4.92 27.66
CA ALA A 215 -2.05 -4.04 28.62
C ALA A 215 -3.56 -3.90 28.32
N ARG A 216 -3.94 -3.76 27.05
CA ARG A 216 -5.35 -3.73 26.62
C ARG A 216 -6.05 -5.06 26.90
N LEU A 217 -5.43 -6.20 26.61
CA LEU A 217 -5.96 -7.54 26.93
C LEU A 217 -6.18 -7.70 28.43
N SER A 218 -5.29 -7.17 29.25
CA SER A 218 -5.39 -7.24 30.71
C SER A 218 -6.50 -6.35 31.27
N ALA A 219 -6.71 -5.18 30.67
CA ALA A 219 -7.69 -4.19 31.13
C ALA A 219 -9.11 -4.46 30.61
N ASN A 220 -9.21 -4.86 29.34
CA ASN A 220 -10.46 -4.96 28.57
C ASN A 220 -10.65 -6.34 27.94
N GLY A 221 -9.97 -7.38 28.46
CA GLY A 221 -10.13 -8.74 27.96
C GLY A 221 -11.61 -9.13 27.88
N SER A 222 -12.06 -9.52 26.70
CA SER A 222 -13.43 -9.95 26.50
C SER A 222 -13.63 -11.35 27.07
N SER A 223 -14.88 -11.80 27.22
CA SER A 223 -15.12 -13.21 27.59
C SER A 223 -14.62 -14.20 26.53
N GLN A 224 -14.34 -13.73 25.31
CA GLN A 224 -13.86 -14.54 24.19
C GLN A 224 -12.33 -14.56 24.09
N CYS A 225 -11.65 -13.47 24.47
CA CYS A 225 -10.19 -13.39 24.47
C CYS A 225 -9.63 -12.95 25.83
N THR A 226 -8.83 -13.83 26.43
CA THR A 226 -8.19 -13.67 27.74
C THR A 226 -6.70 -13.97 27.67
N GLN A 227 -5.96 -13.62 28.72
CA GLN A 227 -4.54 -13.99 28.83
C GLN A 227 -4.30 -15.50 28.78
N ASP A 228 -5.29 -16.31 29.16
CA ASP A 228 -5.15 -17.77 29.23
C ASP A 228 -5.34 -18.46 27.88
N ASN A 229 -6.07 -17.84 26.94
CA ASN A 229 -6.41 -18.44 25.65
C ASN A 229 -5.89 -17.66 24.43
N VAL A 230 -5.25 -16.50 24.64
CA VAL A 230 -4.63 -15.73 23.56
C VAL A 230 -3.52 -16.54 22.89
N ARG A 231 -3.57 -16.58 21.56
CA ARG A 231 -2.59 -17.29 20.75
C ARG A 231 -1.42 -16.38 20.39
N ILE A 232 -0.25 -16.96 20.23
CA ILE A 232 0.97 -16.20 19.91
C ILE A 232 1.52 -16.65 18.56
N ARG A 233 1.36 -15.81 17.54
CA ARG A 233 1.95 -16.00 16.21
C ARG A 233 3.45 -15.72 16.27
N ARG A 234 4.26 -16.57 15.63
CA ARG A 234 5.72 -16.57 15.74
C ARG A 234 6.39 -16.45 14.38
N GLU A 235 7.58 -15.90 14.38
CA GLU A 235 8.45 -15.90 13.22
C GLU A 235 8.84 -17.36 12.91
N TRP A 236 8.85 -17.75 11.62
CA TRP A 236 9.10 -19.12 11.19
C TRP A 236 10.41 -19.70 11.74
N ARG A 237 11.52 -18.94 11.68
CA ARG A 237 12.85 -19.34 12.16
C ARG A 237 12.88 -19.58 13.67
N ASN A 238 11.97 -18.98 14.41
CA ASN A 238 11.86 -19.12 15.86
C ASN A 238 10.91 -20.23 16.30
N MET A 239 10.26 -20.93 15.36
CA MET A 239 9.46 -22.13 15.66
C MET A 239 10.34 -23.39 15.75
N PRO A 240 10.05 -24.33 16.67
CA PRO A 240 10.60 -25.68 16.65
C PRO A 240 10.34 -26.38 15.31
N GLY A 241 11.27 -27.22 14.86
CA GLY A 241 11.13 -27.95 13.59
C GLY A 241 9.89 -28.86 13.55
N GLU A 242 9.52 -29.46 14.67
CA GLU A 242 8.30 -30.28 14.79
C GLU A 242 7.01 -29.46 14.59
N ASP A 243 6.99 -28.20 15.05
CA ASP A 243 5.85 -27.30 14.85
C ASP A 243 5.74 -26.81 13.41
N ARG A 244 6.89 -26.60 12.73
CA ARG A 244 6.93 -26.29 11.29
C ARG A 244 6.40 -27.45 10.45
N ILE A 245 6.79 -28.68 10.78
CA ILE A 245 6.27 -29.89 10.13
C ILE A 245 4.77 -30.02 10.38
N ALA A 246 4.31 -29.83 11.62
CA ALA A 246 2.89 -29.88 11.94
C ALA A 246 2.07 -28.85 11.15
N TYR A 247 2.63 -27.66 10.90
CA TYR A 247 2.01 -26.67 10.02
C TYR A 247 1.94 -27.16 8.57
N THR A 248 3.05 -27.62 7.98
CA THR A 248 3.07 -28.08 6.58
C THR A 248 2.20 -29.32 6.35
N ASP A 249 2.10 -30.20 7.34
CA ASP A 249 1.20 -31.36 7.33
C ASP A 249 -0.27 -30.92 7.33
N ALA A 250 -0.61 -29.88 8.12
CA ALA A 250 -1.95 -29.32 8.12
C ALA A 250 -2.32 -28.67 6.78
N VAL A 251 -1.38 -27.95 6.14
CA VAL A 251 -1.58 -27.39 4.79
C VAL A 251 -1.81 -28.51 3.77
N THR A 252 -0.97 -29.54 3.78
CA THR A 252 -1.12 -30.72 2.90
C THR A 252 -2.45 -31.43 3.14
N CYS A 253 -2.89 -31.51 4.40
CA CYS A 253 -4.20 -32.02 4.74
C CYS A 253 -5.33 -31.16 4.13
N LEU A 254 -5.22 -29.84 4.17
CA LEU A 254 -6.24 -28.94 3.60
C LEU A 254 -6.37 -29.10 2.08
N GLN A 255 -5.25 -29.35 1.38
CA GLN A 255 -5.19 -29.70 -0.04
C GLN A 255 -5.87 -31.04 -0.36
N SER A 256 -6.15 -31.87 0.65
CA SER A 256 -6.88 -33.14 0.48
C SER A 256 -8.37 -33.06 0.83
N LYS A 257 -8.82 -31.94 1.43
CA LYS A 257 -10.22 -31.76 1.81
C LYS A 257 -11.07 -31.44 0.59
N ALA A 258 -12.29 -31.96 0.57
CA ALA A 258 -13.24 -31.67 -0.51
C ALA A 258 -13.50 -30.16 -0.61
N PRO A 259 -13.60 -29.61 -1.84
CA PRO A 259 -13.89 -28.20 -2.04
C PRO A 259 -15.36 -27.88 -1.71
N LEU A 260 -15.61 -26.64 -1.35
CA LEU A 260 -16.91 -26.03 -1.11
C LEU A 260 -17.47 -25.41 -2.41
N TYR A 261 -16.60 -24.85 -3.26
CA TYR A 261 -17.00 -24.41 -4.59
C TYR A 261 -17.14 -25.61 -5.52
N THR A 262 -18.38 -25.93 -5.91
CA THR A 262 -18.68 -27.10 -6.77
C THR A 262 -18.84 -26.75 -8.25
N ASP A 263 -18.96 -25.46 -8.55
CA ASP A 263 -19.14 -24.87 -9.88
C ASP A 263 -17.83 -24.31 -10.47
N ILE A 264 -16.78 -24.15 -9.66
CA ILE A 264 -15.45 -23.73 -10.09
C ILE A 264 -14.62 -24.98 -10.39
N ALA A 265 -14.40 -25.29 -11.67
CA ALA A 265 -13.76 -26.54 -12.09
C ALA A 265 -12.32 -26.70 -11.58
N GLY A 266 -11.59 -25.60 -11.41
CA GLY A 266 -10.25 -25.55 -10.84
C GLY A 266 -10.19 -25.62 -9.31
N SER A 267 -11.31 -25.47 -8.59
CA SER A 267 -11.33 -25.71 -7.14
C SER A 267 -11.39 -27.21 -6.88
N LYS A 268 -10.24 -27.84 -6.59
CA LYS A 268 -10.16 -29.30 -6.33
C LYS A 268 -10.13 -29.65 -4.86
N SER A 269 -9.84 -28.69 -4.01
CA SER A 269 -9.68 -28.87 -2.59
C SER A 269 -10.15 -27.65 -1.80
N MET A 270 -10.31 -27.81 -0.48
CA MET A 270 -10.56 -26.65 0.38
C MET A 270 -9.43 -25.63 0.33
N PHE A 271 -8.18 -26.05 0.09
CA PHE A 271 -7.08 -25.12 -0.15
C PHE A 271 -7.32 -24.30 -1.43
N ASP A 272 -7.82 -24.93 -2.51
CA ASP A 272 -8.16 -24.22 -3.74
C ASP A 272 -9.38 -23.30 -3.58
N ASP A 273 -10.30 -23.57 -2.64
CA ASP A 273 -11.40 -22.65 -2.36
C ASP A 273 -10.90 -21.29 -1.84
N PHE A 274 -9.80 -21.28 -1.08
CA PHE A 274 -9.16 -20.03 -0.64
C PHE A 274 -8.64 -19.26 -1.86
N VAL A 275 -7.95 -19.95 -2.78
CA VAL A 275 -7.47 -19.37 -4.04
C VAL A 275 -8.63 -18.83 -4.89
N ALA A 276 -9.71 -19.59 -5.04
CA ALA A 276 -10.89 -19.20 -5.81
C ALA A 276 -11.61 -17.98 -5.20
N LEU A 277 -11.75 -17.95 -3.87
CA LEU A 277 -12.34 -16.81 -3.16
C LEU A 277 -11.51 -15.54 -3.39
N HIS A 278 -10.19 -15.64 -3.21
CA HIS A 278 -9.28 -14.52 -3.42
C HIS A 278 -9.35 -14.04 -4.88
N GLN A 279 -9.26 -14.95 -5.85
CA GLN A 279 -9.39 -14.66 -7.28
C GLN A 279 -10.67 -13.89 -7.61
N ASN A 280 -11.80 -14.31 -7.03
CA ASN A 280 -13.09 -13.66 -7.24
C ASN A 280 -13.16 -12.26 -6.59
N LEU A 281 -12.48 -12.06 -5.46
CA LEU A 281 -12.56 -10.82 -4.67
C LEU A 281 -11.38 -9.86 -4.88
N THR A 282 -10.36 -10.21 -5.67
CA THR A 282 -9.14 -9.40 -5.88
C THR A 282 -9.44 -7.93 -6.15
N GLY A 283 -10.40 -7.62 -7.02
CA GLY A 283 -10.81 -6.25 -7.37
C GLY A 283 -11.52 -5.46 -6.27
N TYR A 284 -11.79 -6.07 -5.12
CA TYR A 284 -12.45 -5.44 -3.97
C TYR A 284 -11.58 -5.44 -2.71
N VAL A 285 -10.49 -6.22 -2.69
CA VAL A 285 -9.67 -6.46 -1.49
C VAL A 285 -8.21 -6.00 -1.66
N HIS A 286 -7.87 -5.39 -2.79
CA HIS A 286 -6.58 -4.76 -3.06
C HIS A 286 -6.78 -3.35 -3.55
N MET A 287 -5.87 -2.44 -3.17
CA MET A 287 -5.95 -1.01 -3.45
C MET A 287 -7.35 -0.44 -3.11
N SER A 288 -7.92 -0.97 -2.03
CA SER A 288 -9.26 -0.69 -1.53
C SER A 288 -9.20 -0.50 -0.02
N ALA A 289 -10.28 0.02 0.57
CA ALA A 289 -10.36 0.25 2.01
C ALA A 289 -10.34 -1.02 2.86
N THR A 290 -10.72 -2.15 2.28
CA THR A 290 -10.83 -3.43 3.00
C THR A 290 -9.53 -4.20 3.04
N PHE A 291 -8.49 -3.78 2.30
CA PHE A 291 -7.25 -4.53 2.08
C PHE A 291 -6.68 -5.20 3.34
N LEU A 292 -6.30 -4.41 4.35
CA LEU A 292 -5.64 -4.96 5.54
C LEU A 292 -6.58 -5.85 6.38
N LEU A 293 -7.84 -5.44 6.55
CA LEU A 293 -8.79 -6.12 7.44
C LEU A 293 -9.42 -7.35 6.81
N TRP A 294 -9.64 -7.34 5.48
CA TRP A 294 -10.05 -8.52 4.73
C TRP A 294 -8.95 -9.57 4.78
N HIS A 295 -7.69 -9.21 4.52
CA HIS A 295 -6.57 -10.15 4.58
C HIS A 295 -6.34 -10.69 6.00
N ARG A 296 -6.48 -9.86 7.04
CA ARG A 296 -6.49 -10.31 8.44
C ARG A 296 -7.55 -11.38 8.69
N TYR A 297 -8.79 -11.15 8.24
CA TYR A 297 -9.87 -12.12 8.42
C TYR A 297 -9.67 -13.38 7.57
N TYR A 298 -9.13 -13.22 6.37
CA TYR A 298 -8.81 -14.30 5.42
C TYR A 298 -7.77 -15.26 5.99
N ILE A 299 -6.63 -14.76 6.46
CA ILE A 299 -5.60 -15.62 7.09
C ILE A 299 -6.08 -16.20 8.41
N HIS A 300 -6.88 -15.47 9.20
CA HIS A 300 -7.47 -16.04 10.41
C HIS A 300 -8.44 -17.19 10.09
N THR A 301 -9.25 -17.06 9.04
CA THR A 301 -10.12 -18.12 8.56
C THR A 301 -9.31 -19.34 8.11
N TYR A 302 -8.21 -19.12 7.39
CA TYR A 302 -7.28 -20.18 7.02
C TYR A 302 -6.71 -20.89 8.24
N GLU A 303 -6.26 -20.15 9.26
CA GLU A 303 -5.82 -20.70 10.55
C GLU A 303 -6.90 -21.60 11.17
N GLU A 304 -8.14 -21.11 11.28
CA GLU A 304 -9.22 -21.90 11.87
C GLU A 304 -9.56 -23.14 11.04
N LYS A 305 -9.46 -23.10 9.70
CA LYS A 305 -9.65 -24.29 8.85
C LYS A 305 -8.54 -25.32 9.03
N LEU A 306 -7.28 -24.91 9.14
CA LEU A 306 -6.19 -25.83 9.50
C LEU A 306 -6.47 -26.53 10.84
N ARG A 307 -7.02 -25.79 11.82
CA ARG A 307 -7.29 -26.32 13.16
C ARG A 307 -8.52 -27.24 13.17
N THR A 308 -9.63 -26.80 12.56
CA THR A 308 -10.92 -27.50 12.61
C THR A 308 -11.01 -28.67 11.63
N GLU A 309 -10.41 -28.56 10.44
CA GLU A 309 -10.47 -29.61 9.42
C GLU A 309 -9.28 -30.56 9.47
N CYS A 310 -8.12 -30.07 9.93
CA CYS A 310 -6.85 -30.80 9.89
C CYS A 310 -6.22 -31.05 11.26
N GLY A 311 -6.86 -30.61 12.35
CA GLY A 311 -6.39 -30.89 13.70
C GLY A 311 -5.10 -30.15 14.07
N TYR A 312 -4.74 -29.10 13.33
CA TYR A 312 -3.60 -28.24 13.67
C TYR A 312 -3.82 -27.62 15.05
N THR A 313 -2.79 -27.62 15.90
CA THR A 313 -2.88 -27.06 17.26
C THR A 313 -2.02 -25.81 17.45
N GLY A 314 -1.12 -25.53 16.50
CA GLY A 314 -0.30 -24.33 16.49
C GLY A 314 -1.06 -23.09 16.03
N THR A 315 -0.29 -22.09 15.61
CA THR A 315 -0.75 -20.77 15.16
C THR A 315 -0.11 -20.44 13.82
N LEU A 316 -0.66 -19.47 13.08
CA LEU A 316 0.01 -19.04 11.86
C LEU A 316 1.44 -18.51 12.12
N PRO A 317 2.44 -18.99 11.36
CA PRO A 317 3.75 -18.36 11.32
C PRO A 317 3.75 -17.10 10.46
N TYR A 318 4.71 -16.21 10.71
CA TYR A 318 5.04 -15.12 9.81
C TYR A 318 6.45 -15.25 9.23
N TRP A 319 6.65 -14.65 8.06
CA TRP A 319 7.95 -14.51 7.40
C TRP A 319 8.50 -13.11 7.61
N GLU A 320 9.56 -12.97 8.41
CA GLU A 320 10.29 -11.70 8.48
C GLU A 320 11.17 -11.53 7.23
N TRP A 321 10.67 -10.73 6.27
CA TRP A 321 11.27 -10.47 4.96
C TRP A 321 12.67 -9.88 5.06
N SER A 322 12.85 -8.97 6.00
CA SER A 322 14.05 -8.15 6.12
C SER A 322 15.30 -8.96 6.46
N LEU A 323 15.12 -10.19 6.94
CA LEU A 323 16.20 -11.13 7.25
C LEU A 323 16.70 -11.94 6.04
N ASP A 324 15.93 -11.98 4.94
CA ASP A 324 16.22 -12.84 3.78
C ASP A 324 16.67 -12.06 2.54
N GLY A 325 16.90 -10.76 2.66
CA GLY A 325 17.24 -9.91 1.53
C GLY A 325 18.49 -10.36 0.77
N ASP A 326 19.54 -10.79 1.47
CA ASP A 326 20.82 -11.12 0.84
C ASP A 326 20.80 -12.45 0.09
N ASP A 327 20.26 -13.50 0.71
CA ASP A 327 20.19 -14.85 0.17
C ASP A 327 18.87 -15.54 0.61
N PRO A 328 17.77 -15.33 -0.13
CA PRO A 328 16.48 -15.91 0.23
C PRO A 328 16.48 -17.43 0.24
N ALA A 329 17.30 -18.08 -0.60
CA ALA A 329 17.39 -19.53 -0.66
C ALA A 329 17.98 -20.16 0.62
N SER A 330 18.74 -19.37 1.40
CA SER A 330 19.25 -19.79 2.71
C SER A 330 18.24 -19.68 3.84
N SER A 331 17.11 -18.99 3.61
CA SER A 331 16.02 -18.88 4.58
C SER A 331 15.49 -20.27 4.93
N PRO A 332 15.19 -20.58 6.20
CA PRO A 332 14.56 -21.86 6.55
C PRO A 332 13.11 -21.96 6.06
N ILE A 333 12.56 -20.91 5.45
CA ILE A 333 11.31 -21.00 4.67
C ILE A 333 11.58 -21.65 3.30
N PHE A 334 12.75 -21.41 2.70
CA PHE A 334 13.06 -21.77 1.32
C PHE A 334 14.26 -22.73 1.16
N ASP A 335 14.84 -23.23 2.24
CA ASP A 335 16.01 -24.12 2.21
C ASP A 335 15.75 -25.53 1.63
N GLY A 336 14.49 -25.83 1.29
CA GLY A 336 14.08 -27.12 0.72
C GLY A 336 14.11 -28.30 1.70
N SER A 337 14.34 -28.04 2.99
CA SER A 337 14.30 -29.05 4.04
C SER A 337 12.87 -29.55 4.30
N ALA A 338 12.74 -30.61 5.09
CA ALA A 338 11.44 -31.10 5.56
C ALA A 338 10.70 -30.10 6.46
N THR A 339 11.39 -29.08 6.99
CA THR A 339 10.85 -28.03 7.86
C THR A 339 10.67 -26.70 7.14
N SER A 340 10.65 -26.71 5.81
CA SER A 340 10.52 -25.53 4.93
C SER A 340 9.15 -25.45 4.28
N MET A 341 8.90 -24.36 3.55
CA MET A 341 7.76 -24.21 2.64
C MET A 341 8.11 -24.63 1.20
N GLY A 342 9.10 -25.51 1.03
CA GLY A 342 9.65 -25.90 -0.26
C GLY A 342 10.83 -25.02 -0.68
N SER A 343 11.65 -25.51 -1.62
CA SER A 343 12.80 -24.78 -2.13
C SER A 343 12.44 -23.71 -3.17
N ASP A 344 13.47 -23.11 -3.77
CA ASP A 344 13.37 -22.38 -5.04
C ASP A 344 12.98 -23.32 -6.20
N GLY A 345 12.56 -22.70 -7.29
CA GLY A 345 12.35 -23.35 -8.58
C GLY A 345 13.65 -23.89 -9.17
N SER A 346 13.55 -24.87 -10.07
CA SER A 346 14.69 -25.27 -10.89
C SER A 346 15.19 -24.07 -11.68
N ALA A 347 16.51 -23.84 -11.70
CA ALA A 347 17.10 -22.70 -12.40
C ALA A 347 16.72 -22.68 -13.89
N VAL A 348 16.24 -21.53 -14.35
CA VAL A 348 15.96 -21.20 -15.75
C VAL A 348 16.66 -19.88 -16.05
N GLU A 349 17.36 -19.78 -17.17
CA GLU A 349 17.93 -18.51 -17.62
C GLU A 349 16.82 -17.61 -18.19
N HIS A 350 16.68 -16.39 -17.64
CA HIS A 350 15.71 -15.40 -18.10
C HIS A 350 16.13 -13.97 -17.73
N ASP A 351 15.49 -12.97 -18.34
CA ASP A 351 15.78 -11.54 -18.13
C ASP A 351 15.05 -10.92 -16.91
N GLY A 352 14.30 -11.75 -16.18
CA GLY A 352 13.50 -11.35 -15.02
C GLY A 352 12.02 -11.07 -15.34
N LEU A 353 11.26 -10.61 -14.35
CA LEU A 353 9.81 -10.37 -14.47
C LEU A 353 9.52 -8.95 -14.94
N VAL A 354 8.57 -8.80 -15.86
CA VAL A 354 8.08 -7.49 -16.29
C VAL A 354 6.66 -7.28 -15.80
N LEU A 355 6.50 -6.41 -14.81
CA LEU A 355 5.21 -6.03 -14.24
C LEU A 355 4.64 -4.87 -15.04
N ASN A 356 3.61 -5.15 -15.82
CA ASN A 356 2.96 -4.15 -16.67
C ASN A 356 1.63 -3.72 -16.06
N SER A 357 1.53 -2.45 -15.66
CA SER A 357 0.30 -1.83 -15.20
C SER A 357 -0.12 -0.71 -16.14
N THR A 358 -1.33 -0.18 -15.97
CA THR A 358 -1.86 0.90 -16.80
C THR A 358 -1.05 2.20 -16.71
N VAL A 359 -0.30 2.40 -15.62
CA VAL A 359 0.40 3.65 -15.32
C VAL A 359 1.92 3.50 -15.31
N GLN A 360 2.46 2.28 -15.20
CA GLN A 360 3.89 2.02 -15.13
C GLN A 360 4.28 0.60 -15.57
N VAL A 361 5.53 0.46 -16.01
CA VAL A 361 6.20 -0.82 -16.22
C VAL A 361 7.36 -0.92 -15.23
N ILE A 362 7.35 -1.98 -14.41
CA ILE A 362 8.45 -2.29 -13.48
C ILE A 362 9.14 -3.55 -13.98
N THR A 363 10.46 -3.50 -14.17
CA THR A 363 11.27 -4.68 -14.51
C THR A 363 12.03 -5.13 -13.29
N LEU A 364 11.76 -6.35 -12.85
CA LEU A 364 12.49 -7.01 -11.77
C LEU A 364 13.60 -7.86 -12.39
N PRO A 365 14.84 -7.80 -11.88
CA PRO A 365 15.90 -8.69 -12.33
C PRO A 365 15.53 -10.15 -12.05
N ALA A 366 16.12 -11.08 -12.80
CA ALA A 366 15.96 -12.50 -12.54
C ALA A 366 16.42 -12.88 -11.13
N GLY A 367 15.63 -13.74 -10.47
CA GLY A 367 16.06 -14.43 -9.28
C GLY A 367 16.97 -15.62 -9.61
N THR A 368 16.97 -16.60 -8.71
CA THR A 368 17.83 -17.81 -8.82
C THR A 368 17.10 -19.04 -9.36
N GLY A 369 15.80 -18.94 -9.60
CA GLY A 369 14.90 -20.04 -9.92
C GLY A 369 14.39 -19.96 -11.36
N GLY A 370 13.08 -20.04 -11.53
CA GLY A 370 12.42 -19.95 -12.84
C GLY A 370 11.43 -21.08 -13.14
N GLY A 371 11.69 -22.27 -12.61
CA GLY A 371 10.91 -23.49 -12.87
C GLY A 371 10.17 -24.04 -11.65
N CYS A 372 9.82 -25.32 -11.69
CA CYS A 372 9.11 -25.99 -10.59
C CYS A 372 9.98 -26.06 -9.33
N VAL A 373 9.36 -25.92 -8.15
CA VAL A 373 10.01 -26.16 -6.85
C VAL A 373 10.66 -27.55 -6.83
N THR A 374 11.87 -27.63 -6.27
CA THR A 374 12.75 -28.81 -6.44
C THR A 374 12.83 -29.75 -5.24
N SER A 375 12.53 -29.27 -4.03
CA SER A 375 12.56 -30.04 -2.78
C SER A 375 11.66 -29.43 -1.69
N GLY A 376 11.45 -30.19 -0.61
CA GLY A 376 10.60 -29.81 0.53
C GLY A 376 9.14 -30.30 0.42
N PRO A 377 8.29 -30.00 1.41
CA PRO A 377 6.96 -30.61 1.57
C PRO A 377 6.01 -30.40 0.39
N PHE A 378 6.12 -29.27 -0.31
CA PHE A 378 5.21 -28.89 -1.40
C PHE A 378 5.76 -29.17 -2.81
N THR A 379 6.84 -29.94 -2.94
CA THR A 379 7.45 -30.28 -4.26
C THR A 379 6.46 -30.92 -5.23
N ASN A 380 5.53 -31.74 -4.71
CA ASN A 380 4.52 -32.45 -5.50
C ASN A 380 3.14 -31.78 -5.46
N MET A 381 3.06 -30.56 -4.93
CA MET A 381 1.81 -29.80 -4.93
C MET A 381 1.40 -29.49 -6.37
N THR A 382 0.08 -29.52 -6.62
CA THR A 382 -0.50 -29.16 -7.91
C THR A 382 -1.24 -27.84 -7.78
N THR A 383 -0.87 -26.86 -8.60
CA THR A 383 -1.61 -25.62 -8.81
C THR A 383 -2.71 -25.88 -9.84
N HIS A 384 -3.97 -25.57 -9.50
CA HIS A 384 -5.12 -25.84 -10.38
C HIS A 384 -5.70 -24.59 -11.05
N LEU A 385 -5.79 -23.46 -10.35
CA LEU A 385 -6.43 -22.24 -10.83
C LEU A 385 -5.48 -21.34 -11.64
N GLY A 386 -6.06 -20.52 -12.53
CA GLY A 386 -5.38 -19.58 -13.42
C GLY A 386 -4.34 -20.21 -14.37
N PRO A 387 -3.33 -19.45 -14.82
CA PRO A 387 -3.07 -18.04 -14.50
C PRO A 387 -4.15 -17.08 -15.04
N GLN A 388 -4.35 -15.94 -14.36
CA GLN A 388 -5.30 -14.88 -14.73
C GLN A 388 -4.61 -13.55 -15.10
N ALA A 389 -3.52 -13.22 -14.41
CA ALA A 389 -2.75 -12.01 -14.66
C ALA A 389 -1.26 -12.22 -14.35
N MET A 390 -0.71 -13.38 -14.73
CA MET A 390 0.66 -13.76 -14.39
C MET A 390 1.68 -12.91 -15.19
N PRO A 391 2.55 -12.13 -14.53
CA PRO A 391 3.56 -11.33 -15.22
C PRO A 391 4.61 -12.20 -15.91
N ASN A 392 4.90 -11.92 -17.18
CA ASN A 392 5.72 -12.83 -17.96
C ASN A 392 7.22 -12.52 -17.84
N LEU A 393 8.05 -13.55 -18.04
CA LEU A 393 9.50 -13.42 -18.02
C LEU A 393 9.97 -12.69 -19.29
N GLY A 394 10.63 -11.54 -19.12
CA GLY A 394 11.15 -10.73 -20.22
C GLY A 394 10.08 -10.13 -21.16
N SER A 395 8.79 -10.14 -20.79
CA SER A 395 7.70 -9.71 -21.65
C SER A 395 6.64 -8.90 -20.89
N VAL A 396 6.21 -7.78 -21.50
CA VAL A 396 5.11 -6.94 -21.02
C VAL A 396 3.72 -7.58 -21.19
N VAL A 397 3.64 -8.72 -21.87
CA VAL A 397 2.39 -9.46 -22.11
C VAL A 397 2.27 -10.57 -21.08
N SER A 398 1.29 -10.44 -20.17
CA SER A 398 0.95 -11.45 -19.17
C SER A 398 0.54 -12.79 -19.79
N ASP A 399 0.85 -13.89 -19.09
CA ASP A 399 0.41 -15.23 -19.46
C ASP A 399 -0.93 -15.55 -18.79
N ASN A 400 -2.02 -15.49 -19.55
CA ASN A 400 -3.38 -15.61 -19.04
C ASN A 400 -4.11 -16.75 -19.74
N GLN A 401 -4.88 -17.52 -18.97
CA GLN A 401 -5.85 -18.47 -19.53
C GLN A 401 -7.11 -17.75 -20.00
N ASP A 402 -7.76 -18.29 -21.05
CA ASP A 402 -9.08 -17.83 -21.51
C ASP A 402 -10.14 -18.01 -20.42
N ASP A 403 -10.08 -19.13 -19.70
CA ASP A 403 -10.89 -19.42 -18.51
C ASP A 403 -9.95 -19.74 -17.33
N PRO A 404 -9.62 -18.74 -16.49
CA PRO A 404 -8.74 -18.93 -15.34
C PRO A 404 -9.42 -19.67 -14.18
N THR A 405 -10.68 -20.07 -14.31
CA THR A 405 -11.42 -20.89 -13.33
C THR A 405 -11.48 -22.37 -13.72
N ALA A 406 -11.06 -22.71 -14.94
CA ALA A 406 -10.91 -24.09 -15.40
C ALA A 406 -9.78 -24.81 -14.66
N ASP A 407 -9.83 -26.14 -14.66
CA ASP A 407 -8.78 -26.98 -14.09
C ASP A 407 -7.54 -26.97 -14.99
N ASN A 408 -6.44 -26.39 -14.49
CA ASN A 408 -5.17 -26.27 -15.19
C ASN A 408 -4.01 -26.79 -14.32
N PRO A 409 -3.90 -28.12 -14.13
CA PRO A 409 -2.96 -28.72 -13.20
C PRO A 409 -1.51 -28.55 -13.66
N ARG A 410 -0.69 -27.93 -12.79
CA ARG A 410 0.74 -27.70 -13.02
C ARG A 410 1.51 -27.63 -11.70
N CYS A 411 2.84 -27.65 -11.77
CA CYS A 411 3.67 -27.54 -10.57
C CYS A 411 3.67 -26.11 -10.00
N LEU A 412 3.94 -25.99 -8.70
CA LEU A 412 4.33 -24.73 -8.06
C LEU A 412 5.69 -24.28 -8.62
N LYS A 413 5.80 -23.04 -9.09
CA LYS A 413 7.05 -22.44 -9.57
C LYS A 413 7.48 -21.26 -8.72
N ARG A 414 8.78 -21.09 -8.55
CA ARG A 414 9.38 -19.97 -7.81
C ARG A 414 10.61 -19.42 -8.51
N ASP A 415 10.86 -18.14 -8.25
CA ASP A 415 12.08 -17.45 -8.65
C ASP A 415 12.50 -16.54 -7.49
N LEU A 416 13.24 -17.12 -6.54
CA LEU A 416 13.61 -16.40 -5.32
C LEU A 416 14.44 -15.15 -5.63
N ASN A 417 13.99 -14.00 -5.13
CA ASN A 417 14.50 -12.70 -5.56
C ASN A 417 14.92 -11.80 -4.38
N GLY A 418 16.21 -11.88 -4.02
CA GLY A 418 16.78 -11.05 -2.96
C GLY A 418 16.85 -9.56 -3.31
N TYR A 419 16.91 -9.21 -4.60
CA TYR A 419 16.85 -7.80 -5.02
C TYR A 419 15.52 -7.16 -4.61
N VAL A 420 14.40 -7.85 -4.86
CA VAL A 420 13.07 -7.36 -4.47
C VAL A 420 12.98 -7.10 -2.97
N LEU A 421 13.46 -8.03 -2.15
CA LEU A 421 13.46 -7.89 -0.69
C LEU A 421 14.32 -6.72 -0.20
N ARG A 422 15.54 -6.56 -0.73
CA ARG A 422 16.45 -5.48 -0.31
C ARG A 422 15.93 -4.09 -0.71
N THR A 423 15.22 -4.00 -1.84
CA THR A 423 14.72 -2.71 -2.34
C THR A 423 13.47 -2.25 -1.59
N TRP A 424 12.53 -3.16 -1.29
CA TRP A 424 11.20 -2.78 -0.83
C TRP A 424 10.74 -3.43 0.49
N ALA A 425 11.46 -4.41 1.03
CA ALA A 425 11.11 -5.12 2.27
C ALA A 425 12.29 -5.25 3.26
N SER A 426 13.27 -4.35 3.18
CA SER A 426 14.36 -4.27 4.15
C SER A 426 13.86 -3.76 5.52
N PHE A 427 14.69 -3.89 6.57
CA PHE A 427 14.34 -3.39 7.90
C PHE A 427 13.99 -1.90 7.89
N ARG A 428 14.69 -1.13 7.05
CA ARG A 428 14.38 0.27 6.80
C ARG A 428 12.99 0.45 6.22
N ASN A 429 12.66 -0.23 5.12
CA ASN A 429 11.34 -0.09 4.49
C ASN A 429 10.20 -0.39 5.47
N VAL A 430 10.35 -1.45 6.28
CA VAL A 430 9.34 -1.83 7.27
C VAL A 430 9.27 -0.83 8.44
N THR A 431 10.42 -0.37 8.94
CA THR A 431 10.48 0.61 10.02
C THR A 431 9.88 1.94 9.59
N ASP A 432 10.29 2.48 8.44
CA ASP A 432 9.81 3.73 7.90
C ASP A 432 8.29 3.65 7.62
N LEU A 433 7.79 2.52 7.11
CA LEU A 433 6.35 2.29 6.95
C LEU A 433 5.57 2.43 8.27
N ILE A 434 6.14 1.95 9.38
CA ILE A 434 5.49 2.03 10.71
C ILE A 434 5.60 3.44 11.31
N THR A 435 6.72 4.13 11.11
CA THR A 435 7.05 5.37 11.85
C THR A 435 6.68 6.66 11.12
N ASP A 436 6.61 6.64 9.79
CA ASP A 436 6.50 7.87 8.99
C ASP A 436 5.06 8.16 8.54
N TYR A 437 4.19 7.15 8.55
CA TYR A 437 2.80 7.28 8.13
C TYR A 437 1.87 7.10 9.33
N ASP A 438 1.15 8.14 9.70
CA ASP A 438 0.35 8.20 10.93
C ASP A 438 -1.13 7.87 10.77
N ASN A 439 -1.59 7.75 9.52
CA ASN A 439 -2.98 7.48 9.17
C ASN A 439 -3.07 6.29 8.19
N ILE A 440 -4.24 5.66 8.16
CA ILE A 440 -4.47 4.40 7.45
C ILE A 440 -4.41 4.54 5.93
N GLU A 441 -4.81 5.69 5.37
CA GLU A 441 -4.73 6.00 3.93
C GLU A 441 -3.30 5.84 3.44
N TRP A 442 -2.37 6.53 4.08
CA TRP A 442 -0.97 6.51 3.72
C TRP A 442 -0.29 5.19 4.03
N PHE A 443 -0.54 4.64 5.22
CA PHE A 443 0.05 3.37 5.62
C PHE A 443 -0.29 2.26 4.61
N GLN A 444 -1.58 2.09 4.26
CA GLN A 444 -1.99 1.05 3.33
C GLN A 444 -1.55 1.34 1.89
N GLY A 445 -1.52 2.61 1.48
CA GLY A 445 -1.10 3.02 0.15
C GLY A 445 0.38 2.71 -0.11
N ILE A 446 1.24 3.07 0.84
CA ILE A 446 2.68 2.79 0.78
C ILE A 446 2.96 1.29 0.93
N ALA A 447 2.25 0.59 1.82
CA ALA A 447 2.41 -0.85 1.99
C ALA A 447 2.16 -1.62 0.67
N GLN A 448 1.25 -1.12 -0.17
CA GLN A 448 0.88 -1.71 -1.46
C GLN A 448 1.66 -1.15 -2.66
N GLY A 449 2.53 -0.15 -2.48
CA GLY A 449 3.23 0.50 -3.59
C GLY A 449 2.31 1.26 -4.55
N GLN A 450 1.19 1.77 -4.06
CA GLN A 450 0.25 2.52 -4.88
C GLN A 450 0.88 3.82 -5.38
N THR A 451 0.89 4.01 -6.70
CA THR A 451 1.61 5.10 -7.37
C THR A 451 1.24 6.48 -6.85
N GLU A 452 -0.01 6.71 -6.42
CA GLU A 452 -0.45 8.00 -5.86
C GLU A 452 0.21 8.37 -4.51
N TYR A 453 0.71 7.36 -3.77
CA TYR A 453 1.39 7.54 -2.49
C TYR A 453 2.90 7.40 -2.61
N SER A 454 3.38 6.34 -3.27
CA SER A 454 4.80 5.98 -3.31
C SER A 454 5.56 6.54 -4.51
N GLY A 455 4.86 6.95 -5.58
CA GLY A 455 5.48 7.29 -6.86
C GLY A 455 5.65 6.08 -7.79
N LEU A 456 6.27 6.32 -8.95
CA LEU A 456 6.53 5.28 -9.95
C LEU A 456 7.70 4.39 -9.51
N GLY A 457 7.65 3.11 -9.88
CA GLY A 457 8.69 2.11 -9.65
C GLY A 457 8.59 1.38 -8.31
N GLU A 458 7.56 1.65 -7.51
CA GLU A 458 7.46 1.17 -6.13
C GLU A 458 6.52 -0.04 -6.01
N LEU A 459 6.93 -1.05 -5.23
CA LEU A 459 6.11 -2.25 -4.93
C LEU A 459 5.51 -2.25 -3.53
N GLY A 460 6.08 -1.47 -2.60
CA GLY A 460 5.79 -1.58 -1.18
C GLY A 460 6.13 -2.95 -0.60
N VAL A 461 6.01 -3.10 0.72
CA VAL A 461 6.33 -4.35 1.42
C VAL A 461 5.41 -5.51 1.01
N HIS A 462 4.15 -5.22 0.64
CA HIS A 462 3.19 -6.22 0.16
C HIS A 462 3.59 -6.77 -1.20
N GLY A 463 3.81 -5.90 -2.20
CA GLY A 463 4.25 -6.34 -3.52
C GLY A 463 5.60 -7.05 -3.44
N ALA A 464 6.54 -6.51 -2.66
CA ALA A 464 7.85 -7.11 -2.47
C ALA A 464 7.78 -8.55 -1.95
N GLY A 465 6.92 -8.80 -0.94
CA GLY A 465 6.75 -10.15 -0.42
C GLY A 465 6.25 -11.15 -1.45
N HIS A 466 5.28 -10.79 -2.29
CA HIS A 466 4.79 -11.64 -3.39
C HIS A 466 5.84 -11.91 -4.46
N TYR A 467 6.49 -10.85 -4.95
CA TYR A 467 7.47 -10.97 -6.04
C TYR A 467 8.83 -11.51 -5.58
N ALA A 468 9.07 -11.65 -4.28
CA ALA A 468 10.29 -12.23 -3.73
C ALA A 468 10.33 -13.76 -3.80
N PHE A 469 9.18 -14.46 -3.70
CA PHE A 469 9.12 -15.91 -4.00
C PHE A 469 8.63 -16.19 -5.42
N GLY A 470 7.81 -15.29 -5.96
CA GLY A 470 7.64 -15.09 -7.38
C GLY A 470 6.81 -16.16 -8.11
N LEU A 471 6.74 -15.97 -9.42
CA LEU A 471 6.17 -16.85 -10.46
C LEU A 471 4.76 -17.36 -10.19
N ASP A 472 4.56 -18.69 -10.27
CA ASP A 472 3.26 -19.30 -10.51
C ASP A 472 2.89 -20.19 -9.32
N PRO A 473 1.94 -19.77 -8.47
CA PRO A 473 1.04 -18.61 -8.66
C PRO A 473 1.48 -17.31 -7.94
N GLY A 474 2.64 -17.29 -7.28
CA GLY A 474 3.04 -16.21 -6.36
C GLY A 474 3.02 -14.77 -6.90
N SER A 475 3.32 -14.58 -8.18
CA SER A 475 3.32 -13.28 -8.86
C SER A 475 1.98 -12.92 -9.52
N ASP A 476 0.99 -13.80 -9.51
CA ASP A 476 -0.34 -13.51 -10.03
C ASP A 476 -1.23 -12.99 -8.89
N VAL A 477 -1.57 -11.70 -8.93
CA VAL A 477 -2.35 -10.99 -7.90
C VAL A 477 -3.73 -11.62 -7.63
N TYR A 478 -4.24 -12.46 -8.53
CA TYR A 478 -5.53 -13.13 -8.34
C TYR A 478 -5.38 -14.45 -7.59
N ILE A 479 -4.37 -15.24 -7.95
CA ILE A 479 -4.24 -16.63 -7.48
C ILE A 479 -3.03 -16.86 -6.57
N SER A 480 -2.34 -15.80 -6.13
CA SER A 480 -1.17 -15.88 -5.24
C SER A 480 -1.36 -16.71 -3.96
N PRO A 481 -2.56 -16.85 -3.35
CA PRO A 481 -2.75 -17.79 -2.23
C PRO A 481 -2.49 -19.26 -2.57
N GLY A 482 -2.37 -19.59 -3.86
CA GLY A 482 -2.01 -20.92 -4.31
C GLY A 482 -0.57 -21.32 -3.98
N ASP A 483 0.32 -20.36 -3.66
CA ASP A 483 1.59 -20.66 -2.99
C ASP A 483 1.37 -20.61 -1.47
N PRO A 484 1.61 -21.71 -0.72
CA PRO A 484 1.48 -21.73 0.74
C PRO A 484 2.29 -20.65 1.49
N VAL A 485 3.32 -20.05 0.87
CA VAL A 485 4.10 -18.92 1.43
C VAL A 485 3.26 -17.66 1.56
N PHE A 486 2.18 -17.50 0.78
CA PHE A 486 1.22 -16.40 0.88
C PHE A 486 0.77 -16.17 2.34
N TYR A 487 0.47 -17.25 3.06
CA TYR A 487 -0.06 -17.15 4.41
C TYR A 487 1.00 -16.67 5.41
N LEU A 488 2.29 -17.01 5.22
CA LEU A 488 3.38 -16.48 6.04
C LEU A 488 3.63 -14.99 5.71
N HIS A 489 3.59 -14.64 4.43
CA HIS A 489 3.71 -13.26 3.95
C HIS A 489 2.60 -12.37 4.52
N HIS A 490 1.34 -12.76 4.39
CA HIS A 490 0.22 -11.97 4.91
C HIS A 490 0.14 -11.98 6.44
N THR A 491 0.66 -13.00 7.12
CA THR A 491 0.79 -12.98 8.59
C THR A 491 1.86 -11.97 9.03
N GLN A 492 2.91 -11.74 8.24
CA GLN A 492 3.87 -10.66 8.45
C GLN A 492 3.26 -9.29 8.12
N LEU A 493 2.51 -9.15 7.02
CA LEU A 493 1.82 -7.90 6.71
C LEU A 493 0.85 -7.51 7.84
N ASP A 494 0.09 -8.48 8.35
CA ASP A 494 -0.79 -8.30 9.50
C ASP A 494 -0.01 -7.93 10.77
N ARG A 495 1.19 -8.48 10.98
CA ARG A 495 2.10 -8.08 12.08
C ARG A 495 2.51 -6.62 11.95
N VAL A 496 2.95 -6.18 10.77
CA VAL A 496 3.39 -4.79 10.53
C VAL A 496 2.22 -3.82 10.79
N TYR A 497 1.02 -4.14 10.29
CA TYR A 497 -0.18 -3.38 10.59
C TYR A 497 -0.55 -3.40 12.08
N TRP A 498 -0.46 -4.55 12.74
CA TRP A 498 -0.71 -4.69 14.17
C TRP A 498 0.28 -3.88 15.02
N ILE A 499 1.57 -3.83 14.66
CA ILE A 499 2.56 -2.98 15.32
C ILE A 499 2.11 -1.53 15.18
N TRP A 500 1.85 -1.09 13.95
CA TRP A 500 1.40 0.27 13.65
C TRP A 500 0.15 0.65 14.46
N GLN A 501 -0.88 -0.20 14.49
CA GLN A 501 -2.10 0.05 15.27
C GLN A 501 -1.80 0.19 16.77
N ASN A 502 -1.01 -0.71 17.36
CA ASN A 502 -0.80 -0.74 18.81
C ASN A 502 0.21 0.30 19.31
N LEU A 503 0.96 0.97 18.42
CA LEU A 503 1.74 2.14 18.79
C LEU A 503 0.87 3.36 19.10
N ASP A 504 -0.27 3.52 18.42
CA ASP A 504 -1.25 4.58 18.68
C ASP A 504 -2.70 4.08 18.58
N TRP A 505 -3.06 3.22 19.54
CA TRP A 505 -4.35 2.52 19.52
C TRP A 505 -5.54 3.45 19.37
N ASP A 506 -5.57 4.56 20.10
CA ASP A 506 -6.73 5.46 20.17
C ASP A 506 -7.02 6.17 18.85
N ASN A 507 -6.02 6.32 17.96
CA ASN A 507 -6.15 7.05 16.69
C ASN A 507 -6.07 6.15 15.44
N ARG A 508 -5.64 4.89 15.59
CA ARG A 508 -5.31 4.00 14.46
C ARG A 508 -6.33 2.87 14.21
N GLN A 509 -7.49 2.90 14.87
CA GLN A 509 -8.63 2.01 14.60
C GLN A 509 -9.56 2.59 13.51
N THR A 510 -9.00 3.02 12.38
CA THR A 510 -9.73 3.72 11.32
C THR A 510 -9.69 2.95 9.99
N ILE A 511 -10.58 3.32 9.07
CA ILE A 511 -10.64 2.80 7.71
C ILE A 511 -10.70 3.96 6.72
N PHE A 512 -10.08 3.80 5.55
CA PHE A 512 -10.08 4.81 4.50
C PHE A 512 -10.13 4.18 3.11
N GLY A 513 -10.88 4.82 2.22
CA GLY A 513 -10.94 4.48 0.79
C GLY A 513 -12.31 3.92 0.38
N THR A 514 -12.35 3.34 -0.80
CA THR A 514 -13.56 2.82 -1.45
C THR A 514 -13.55 1.29 -1.52
N GLY A 515 -14.69 0.70 -1.88
CA GLY A 515 -14.88 -0.77 -1.93
C GLY A 515 -14.30 -1.44 -3.17
N THR A 516 -13.88 -0.67 -4.17
CA THR A 516 -13.30 -1.16 -5.44
C THR A 516 -11.84 -0.74 -5.55
N MET A 517 -11.02 -1.63 -6.12
CA MET A 517 -9.60 -1.44 -6.39
C MET A 517 -9.36 -0.14 -7.16
N GLU A 518 -8.50 0.73 -6.63
CA GLU A 518 -8.20 2.05 -7.21
C GLU A 518 -9.46 2.91 -7.47
N ASN A 519 -10.55 2.61 -6.74
CA ASN A 519 -11.88 3.17 -6.97
C ASN A 519 -12.37 3.00 -8.43
N SER A 520 -12.10 1.84 -9.03
CA SER A 520 -12.44 1.51 -10.41
C SER A 520 -13.24 0.20 -10.52
N PRO A 521 -14.53 0.24 -10.91
CA PRO A 521 -15.34 1.44 -11.10
C PRO A 521 -15.55 2.21 -9.78
N PRO A 522 -15.94 3.51 -9.81
CA PRO A 522 -16.16 4.27 -8.59
C PRO A 522 -17.20 3.64 -7.67
N SER A 523 -16.88 3.54 -6.38
CA SER A 523 -17.76 3.01 -5.33
C SER A 523 -17.83 3.94 -4.13
N ALA A 524 -18.74 3.64 -3.20
CA ALA A 524 -18.87 4.42 -1.97
C ALA A 524 -17.64 4.21 -1.07
N ASN A 525 -17.38 5.19 -0.21
CA ASN A 525 -16.40 5.03 0.86
C ASN A 525 -16.85 3.93 1.81
N VAL A 526 -15.92 3.04 2.17
CA VAL A 526 -16.17 1.96 3.12
C VAL A 526 -16.10 2.51 4.54
N THR A 527 -16.97 1.97 5.38
CA THR A 527 -17.12 2.28 6.80
C THR A 527 -16.86 1.03 7.63
N LEU A 528 -16.63 1.21 8.93
CA LEU A 528 -16.42 0.07 9.85
C LEU A 528 -17.66 -0.81 10.04
N ASP A 529 -18.84 -0.34 9.63
CA ASP A 529 -20.09 -1.10 9.68
C ASP A 529 -20.35 -1.94 8.42
N ASP A 530 -19.61 -1.70 7.34
CA ASP A 530 -19.68 -2.52 6.13
C ASP A 530 -19.15 -3.93 6.40
N LEU A 531 -19.51 -4.86 5.52
CA LEU A 531 -19.31 -6.29 5.74
C LEU A 531 -18.13 -6.84 4.93
N LEU A 532 -17.33 -7.69 5.57
CA LEU A 532 -16.36 -8.57 4.93
C LEU A 532 -17.02 -9.90 4.63
N ASP A 533 -16.93 -10.35 3.38
CA ASP A 533 -17.48 -11.62 2.93
C ASP A 533 -16.35 -12.60 2.60
N LEU A 534 -16.36 -13.74 3.29
CA LEU A 534 -15.49 -14.89 3.01
C LEU A 534 -16.31 -16.15 2.68
N GLY A 535 -17.59 -16.01 2.35
CA GLY A 535 -18.43 -17.14 1.97
C GLY A 535 -17.87 -17.84 0.73
N PRO A 536 -17.87 -19.19 0.69
CA PRO A 536 -18.43 -20.13 1.65
C PRO A 536 -17.46 -20.56 2.77
N LEU A 537 -16.23 -20.04 2.82
CA LEU A 537 -15.20 -20.46 3.76
C LEU A 537 -15.50 -20.02 5.21
N ASN A 538 -16.11 -18.85 5.38
CA ASN A 538 -16.55 -18.34 6.68
C ASN A 538 -17.77 -17.42 6.56
N ASP A 539 -18.32 -17.06 7.71
CA ASP A 539 -19.46 -16.15 7.80
C ASP A 539 -19.10 -14.72 7.38
N GLN A 540 -20.11 -13.99 6.91
CA GLN A 540 -19.99 -12.56 6.67
C GLN A 540 -20.01 -11.79 8.00
N ILE A 541 -19.04 -10.88 8.21
CA ILE A 541 -18.90 -10.11 9.46
C ILE A 541 -18.67 -8.63 9.20
N ALA A 542 -19.03 -7.78 10.16
CA ALA A 542 -18.73 -6.34 10.05
C ALA A 542 -17.24 -6.07 10.22
N ILE A 543 -16.68 -5.15 9.43
CA ILE A 543 -15.26 -4.78 9.43
C ILE A 543 -14.76 -4.45 10.85
N LYS A 544 -15.54 -3.71 11.64
CA LYS A 544 -15.20 -3.35 13.04
C LYS A 544 -14.86 -4.55 13.93
N THR A 545 -15.36 -5.75 13.61
CA THR A 545 -15.17 -6.94 14.44
C THR A 545 -13.78 -7.56 14.31
N VAL A 546 -13.03 -7.24 13.26
CA VAL A 546 -11.65 -7.73 13.03
C VAL A 546 -10.60 -6.63 13.16
N MET A 547 -11.02 -5.45 13.61
CA MET A 547 -10.15 -4.30 13.81
C MET A 547 -9.12 -4.56 14.93
N ASP A 548 -9.54 -5.27 15.99
CA ASP A 548 -8.70 -5.65 17.11
C ASP A 548 -8.37 -7.15 17.11
N THR A 549 -7.09 -7.50 17.22
CA THR A 549 -6.64 -8.91 17.20
C THR A 549 -6.93 -9.66 18.50
N ILE A 550 -7.38 -8.94 19.54
CA ILE A 550 -7.79 -9.49 20.84
C ILE A 550 -9.27 -9.24 21.16
N ASP A 551 -10.11 -9.01 20.14
CA ASP A 551 -11.56 -8.91 20.27
C ASP A 551 -12.30 -9.58 19.10
N GLY A 552 -13.63 -9.69 19.22
CA GLY A 552 -14.48 -10.30 18.20
C GLY A 552 -14.12 -11.77 17.96
N PRO A 553 -14.02 -12.23 16.69
CA PRO A 553 -13.61 -13.60 16.39
C PRO A 553 -12.11 -13.84 16.61
N LEU A 554 -11.31 -12.78 16.83
CA LEU A 554 -9.86 -12.86 16.93
C LEU A 554 -9.42 -13.02 18.38
N CYS A 555 -8.32 -13.74 18.58
CA CYS A 555 -7.64 -13.79 19.87
C CYS A 555 -6.18 -14.20 19.73
N TYR A 556 -5.35 -13.26 19.24
CA TYR A 556 -3.93 -13.48 19.06
C TYR A 556 -3.08 -12.21 19.22
N LEU A 557 -1.79 -12.44 19.51
CA LEU A 557 -0.70 -11.48 19.52
C LEU A 557 0.46 -12.02 18.67
N TYR A 558 1.46 -11.17 18.44
CA TYR A 558 2.73 -11.55 17.81
C TYR A 558 3.83 -11.68 18.87
N ALA A 559 4.66 -12.71 18.79
CA ALA A 559 5.76 -12.92 19.72
C ALA A 559 6.85 -11.84 19.55
N THR A 560 7.27 -11.24 20.66
CA THR A 560 8.56 -10.55 20.75
C THR A 560 9.66 -11.59 20.85
N ASP A 561 10.70 -11.45 20.03
CA ASP A 561 11.85 -12.38 20.01
C ASP A 561 12.84 -12.16 21.16
#